data_AF-A0A2K5ZH86-F1
#
_entry.id   AF-A0A2K5ZH86-F1
#
_cell.length_a   1.000
_cell.length_b   1.000
_cell.length_c   1.000
_cell.angle_alpha   90.00
_cell.angle_beta   90.00
_cell.angle_gamma   90.00
#
_symmetry.space_group_name_H-M   'P 1'
#
loop_
_entity.id
_entity.type
_entity.pdbx_description
1 polymer ?
#
loop_
_entity_poly.entity_id
_entity_poly.type
_entity_poly.pdbx_seq_one_letter_code
_entity_poly.pdbx_strand_id
1 'polypeptide(L)'
;GPSWTRERTLVAVKPDGVQRRLVGDVIQRFERRGFTLVGMKMLQAPESVLAEHYQDLRRKPFYPALIRYMSSGPMVAMVWEGYNVVRASRAMIGHTDSAEAAPGTIRGDFSVHISRNVIHASDSVEGAQREIQLWFQSSELVSWADGGQHSSIHSA
;
A
#
# COMPACT_ATOMS: atom_id res chain seq x y z
N GLY A 1 0.06 -7.27 22.57
CA GLY A 1 0.49 -8.27 21.59
C GLY A 1 2.01 -8.31 21.50
N PRO A 2 2.59 -9.43 21.06
CA PRO A 2 4.03 -9.55 20.81
C PRO A 2 4.50 -8.57 19.73
N SER A 3 5.78 -8.18 19.75
CA SER A 3 6.34 -7.12 18.88
C SER A 3 6.25 -7.42 17.39
N TRP A 4 6.16 -8.71 17.00
CA TRP A 4 6.09 -9.14 15.60
C TRP A 4 4.75 -8.83 14.92
N THR A 5 3.68 -8.52 15.66
CA THR A 5 2.40 -8.10 15.08
C THR A 5 2.36 -6.61 14.74
N ARG A 6 3.38 -5.83 15.09
CA ARG A 6 3.39 -4.36 14.95
C ARG A 6 4.11 -3.84 13.70
N GLU A 7 4.58 -4.73 12.82
CA GLU A 7 5.13 -4.28 11.53
C GLU A 7 4.04 -3.56 10.74
N ARG A 8 4.42 -2.45 10.08
CA ARG A 8 3.52 -1.64 9.27
C ARG A 8 4.06 -1.46 7.86
N THR A 9 3.16 -1.30 6.90
CA THR A 9 3.50 -0.98 5.51
C THR A 9 2.60 0.13 4.97
N LEU A 10 3.14 0.98 4.09
CA LEU A 10 2.33 1.88 3.30
C LEU A 10 1.81 1.12 2.08
N VAL A 11 0.50 1.22 1.83
CA VAL A 11 -0.16 0.75 0.61
C VAL A 11 -0.91 1.93 0.01
N ALA A 12 -0.82 2.11 -1.30
CA ALA A 12 -1.56 3.18 -1.95
C ALA A 12 -2.25 2.72 -3.24
N VAL A 13 -3.57 2.91 -3.30
CA VAL A 13 -4.33 2.78 -4.56
C VAL A 13 -4.08 4.02 -5.38
N LYS A 14 -3.48 3.83 -6.56
CA LYS A 14 -3.06 4.89 -7.48
C LYS A 14 -4.27 5.51 -8.20
N PRO A 15 -4.09 6.65 -8.92
CA PRO A 15 -5.19 7.33 -9.58
C PRO A 15 -6.03 6.46 -10.52
N ASP A 16 -5.40 5.54 -11.25
CA ASP A 16 -6.08 4.58 -12.12
C ASP A 16 -6.97 3.59 -11.33
N GLY A 17 -6.49 3.09 -10.19
CA GLY A 17 -7.24 2.21 -9.30
C GLY A 17 -8.46 2.90 -8.71
N VAL A 18 -8.33 4.17 -8.32
CA VAL A 18 -9.45 4.98 -7.82
C VAL A 18 -10.47 5.25 -8.92
N GLN A 19 -10.03 5.69 -10.10
CA GLN A 19 -10.90 5.97 -11.25
C GLN A 19 -11.71 4.74 -11.67
N ARG A 20 -11.10 3.55 -11.55
CA ARG A 20 -11.72 2.25 -11.87
C ARG A 20 -12.52 1.63 -10.71
N ARG A 21 -12.71 2.36 -9.61
CA ARG A 21 -13.51 1.95 -8.44
C ARG A 21 -12.96 0.71 -7.71
N LEU A 22 -11.65 0.47 -7.78
CA LEU A 22 -10.99 -0.71 -7.21
C LEU A 22 -10.55 -0.54 -5.74
N VAL A 23 -10.89 0.58 -5.10
CA VAL A 23 -10.49 0.85 -3.70
C VAL A 23 -11.03 -0.21 -2.76
N GLY A 24 -12.32 -0.57 -2.91
CA GLY A 24 -12.96 -1.59 -2.09
C GLY A 24 -12.35 -2.98 -2.29
N ASP A 25 -12.04 -3.36 -3.54
CA ASP A 25 -11.40 -4.64 -3.86
C ASP A 25 -10.02 -4.76 -3.20
N VAL A 26 -9.22 -3.68 -3.26
CA VAL A 26 -7.90 -3.65 -2.61
C VAL A 26 -8.04 -3.80 -1.11
N ILE A 27 -8.87 -2.96 -0.46
CA ILE A 27 -9.09 -3.01 1.00
C ILE A 27 -9.53 -4.42 1.40
N GLN A 28 -10.51 -4.99 0.69
CA GLN A 28 -11.04 -6.32 0.99
C GLN A 28 -9.95 -7.39 0.97
N ARG A 29 -8.96 -7.34 0.07
CA ARG A 29 -7.87 -8.34 0.05
C ARG A 29 -7.02 -8.27 1.32
N PHE A 30 -6.74 -7.07 1.82
CA PHE A 30 -5.94 -6.87 3.02
C PHE A 30 -6.73 -7.22 4.29
N GLU A 31 -8.00 -6.81 4.37
CA GLU A 31 -8.88 -7.18 5.49
C GLU A 31 -9.07 -8.70 5.57
N ARG A 32 -9.37 -9.36 4.44
CA ARG A 32 -9.53 -10.83 4.41
C ARG A 32 -8.26 -11.59 4.72
N ARG A 33 -7.09 -10.96 4.55
CA ARG A 33 -5.80 -11.54 4.96
C ARG A 33 -5.61 -11.50 6.48
N GLY A 34 -6.37 -10.67 7.19
CA GLY A 34 -6.26 -10.46 8.63
C GLY A 34 -5.29 -9.34 9.00
N PHE A 35 -4.98 -8.42 8.08
CA PHE A 35 -4.22 -7.22 8.43
C PHE A 35 -5.12 -6.15 9.03
N THR A 36 -4.56 -5.37 9.95
CA THR A 36 -5.26 -4.32 10.66
C THR A 36 -5.06 -2.99 9.92
N LEU A 37 -6.15 -2.33 9.51
CA LEU A 37 -6.07 -0.98 8.97
C LEU A 37 -5.88 0.03 10.11
N VAL A 38 -4.76 0.74 10.11
CA VAL A 38 -4.39 1.70 11.18
C VAL A 38 -4.32 3.14 10.70
N GLY A 39 -4.45 3.39 9.40
CA GLY A 39 -4.54 4.73 8.83
C GLY A 39 -5.06 4.67 7.39
N MET A 40 -5.90 5.62 6.99
CA MET A 40 -6.44 5.71 5.64
C MET A 40 -6.78 7.16 5.32
N LYS A 41 -6.41 7.63 4.13
CA LYS A 41 -6.90 8.90 3.59
C LYS A 41 -6.95 8.91 2.07
N MET A 42 -7.94 9.61 1.54
CA MET A 42 -8.06 9.92 0.13
C MET A 42 -7.56 11.36 -0.09
N LEU A 43 -6.67 11.55 -1.07
CA LEU A 43 -6.08 12.85 -1.34
C LEU A 43 -5.64 12.99 -2.80
N GLN A 44 -5.58 14.22 -3.27
CA GLN A 44 -4.77 14.58 -4.43
C GLN A 44 -3.34 14.82 -3.92
N ALA A 45 -2.39 13.97 -4.28
CA ALA A 45 -1.03 14.07 -3.75
C ALA A 45 -0.29 15.30 -4.31
N PRO A 46 0.27 16.18 -3.45
CA PRO A 46 1.13 17.26 -3.92
C PRO A 46 2.36 16.72 -4.64
N GLU A 47 2.77 17.38 -5.73
CA GLU A 47 3.96 16.95 -6.48
C GLU A 47 5.24 16.96 -5.64
N SER A 48 5.35 17.84 -4.65
CA SER A 48 6.49 17.87 -3.71
C SER A 48 6.60 16.57 -2.91
N VAL A 49 5.48 16.07 -2.37
CA VAL A 49 5.42 14.81 -1.62
C VAL A 49 5.72 13.63 -2.54
N LEU A 50 5.19 13.63 -3.77
CA LEU A 50 5.50 12.59 -4.76
C LEU A 50 6.98 12.60 -5.16
N ALA A 51 7.59 13.77 -5.29
CA ALA A 51 8.99 13.90 -5.63
C ALA A 51 9.91 13.36 -4.54
N GLU A 52 9.55 13.58 -3.27
CA GLU A 52 10.24 12.99 -2.13
C GLU A 52 10.03 11.47 -2.06
N HIS A 53 8.80 10.99 -2.26
CA HIS A 53 8.48 9.57 -2.27
C HIS A 53 9.24 8.79 -3.37
N TYR A 54 9.40 9.38 -4.55
CA TYR A 54 10.10 8.77 -5.68
C TYR A 54 11.53 9.29 -5.87
N GLN A 55 12.17 9.84 -4.83
CA GLN A 55 13.49 10.46 -4.94
C GLN A 55 14.56 9.55 -5.57
N ASP A 56 14.53 8.25 -5.26
CA ASP A 56 15.48 7.25 -5.76
C ASP A 56 15.33 7.00 -7.28
N LEU A 57 14.17 7.38 -7.83
CA LEU A 57 13.86 7.25 -9.25
C LEU A 57 14.10 8.54 -10.03
N ARG A 58 14.51 9.64 -9.38
CA ARG A 58 14.62 10.98 -10.01
C ARG A 58 15.50 11.03 -11.25
N ARG A 59 16.50 10.15 -11.35
CA ARG A 59 17.41 10.05 -12.52
C ARG A 59 16.91 9.12 -13.63
N LYS A 60 15.78 8.43 -13.42
CA LYS A 60 15.21 7.50 -14.40
C LYS A 60 14.45 8.28 -15.48
N PRO A 61 14.53 7.87 -16.76
CA PRO A 61 13.90 8.59 -17.86
C PRO A 61 12.36 8.67 -17.75
N PHE A 62 11.74 7.71 -17.09
CA PHE A 62 10.29 7.68 -16.87
C PHE A 62 9.81 8.53 -15.68
N TYR A 63 10.71 9.11 -14.88
CA TYR A 63 10.35 9.84 -13.66
C TYR A 63 9.38 11.01 -13.89
N PRO A 64 9.56 11.89 -14.90
CA PRO A 64 8.59 12.97 -15.16
C PRO A 64 7.18 12.44 -15.47
N ALA A 65 7.09 11.32 -16.19
CA ALA A 65 5.82 10.68 -16.50
C ALA A 65 5.20 10.03 -15.25
N LEU A 66 6.01 9.45 -14.36
CA LEU A 66 5.57 8.89 -13.09
C LEU A 66 4.96 9.96 -12.17
N ILE A 67 5.63 11.11 -12.00
CA ILE A 67 5.12 12.21 -11.17
C ILE A 67 3.81 12.73 -11.74
N ARG A 68 3.77 13.04 -13.04
CA ARG A 68 2.54 13.51 -13.73
C ARG A 68 1.39 12.51 -13.58
N TYR A 69 1.70 11.22 -13.69
CA TYR A 69 0.70 10.17 -13.52
C TYR A 69 0.15 10.15 -12.10
N MET A 70 1.03 10.14 -11.08
CA MET A 70 0.61 10.07 -9.69
C MET A 70 -0.09 11.35 -9.22
N SER A 71 0.20 12.50 -9.81
CA SER A 71 -0.49 13.77 -9.54
C SER A 71 -1.75 13.99 -10.39
N SER A 72 -2.08 13.08 -11.32
CA SER A 72 -3.20 13.27 -12.28
C SER A 72 -4.60 13.12 -11.69
N GLY A 73 -4.72 12.61 -10.45
CA GLY A 73 -6.02 12.38 -9.82
C GLY A 73 -5.88 11.98 -8.35
N PRO A 74 -7.01 11.69 -7.69
CA PRO A 74 -7.00 11.27 -6.30
C PRO A 74 -6.41 9.86 -6.15
N MET A 75 -5.75 9.64 -5.03
CA MET A 75 -5.26 8.34 -4.59
C MET A 75 -5.76 8.03 -3.18
N VAL A 76 -5.71 6.77 -2.79
CA VAL A 76 -6.03 6.34 -1.41
C VAL A 76 -4.77 5.76 -0.79
N ALA A 77 -4.19 6.49 0.16
CA ALA A 77 -3.07 6.03 0.96
C ALA A 77 -3.60 5.31 2.22
N MET A 78 -2.99 4.19 2.57
CA MET A 78 -3.36 3.35 3.71
C MET A 78 -2.11 2.87 4.43
N VAL A 79 -2.24 2.68 5.74
CA VAL A 79 -1.24 2.01 6.57
C VAL A 79 -1.86 0.74 7.13
N TRP A 80 -1.24 -0.39 6.80
CA TRP A 80 -1.64 -1.72 7.26
C TRP A 80 -0.63 -2.24 8.27
N GLU A 81 -1.14 -2.82 9.35
CA GLU A 81 -0.35 -3.42 10.43
C GLU A 81 -0.57 -4.94 10.47
N GLY A 82 0.50 -5.70 10.74
CA GLY A 82 0.43 -7.13 10.99
C GLY A 82 1.76 -7.86 10.78
N TYR A 83 1.74 -9.18 11.01
CA TYR A 83 2.95 -10.01 10.88
C TYR A 83 3.46 -10.08 9.45
N ASN A 84 4.74 -9.71 9.25
CA ASN A 84 5.39 -9.70 7.92
C ASN A 84 4.57 -8.96 6.86
N VAL A 85 3.77 -7.95 7.27
CA VAL A 85 2.84 -7.25 6.39
C VAL A 85 3.54 -6.63 5.18
N VAL A 86 4.77 -6.13 5.31
CA VAL A 86 5.54 -5.58 4.17
C VAL A 86 5.75 -6.65 3.10
N ARG A 87 6.36 -7.78 3.48
CA ARG A 87 6.65 -8.88 2.55
C ARG A 87 5.36 -9.49 1.99
N ALA A 88 4.36 -9.71 2.84
CA ALA A 88 3.09 -10.29 2.44
C ALA A 88 2.32 -9.39 1.48
N SER A 89 2.34 -8.07 1.70
CA SER A 89 1.71 -7.08 0.80
C SER A 89 2.33 -7.12 -0.58
N ARG A 90 3.66 -7.20 -0.66
CA ARG A 90 4.37 -7.33 -1.94
C ARG A 90 3.96 -8.59 -2.71
N ALA A 91 3.83 -9.72 -2.00
CA ALA A 91 3.37 -10.98 -2.61
C ALA A 91 1.92 -10.89 -3.09
N MET A 92 1.02 -10.29 -2.30
CA MET A 92 -0.40 -10.11 -2.66
C MET A 92 -0.59 -9.15 -3.84
N ILE A 93 0.25 -8.12 -3.93
CA ILE A 93 0.17 -7.13 -5.01
C ILE A 93 0.65 -7.71 -6.34
N GLY A 94 1.67 -8.56 -6.31
CA GLY A 94 2.25 -9.17 -7.51
C GLY A 94 3.32 -8.28 -8.17
N HIS A 95 3.89 -8.82 -9.25
CA HIS A 95 5.02 -8.22 -9.96
C HIS A 95 4.76 -6.77 -10.41
N THR A 96 5.80 -5.94 -10.53
CA THR A 96 5.64 -4.51 -10.92
C THR A 96 5.07 -4.36 -12.31
N ASP A 97 5.53 -5.17 -13.25
CA ASP A 97 4.90 -5.36 -14.54
C ASP A 97 3.70 -6.29 -14.40
N SER A 98 2.53 -5.78 -14.74
CA SER A 98 1.26 -6.50 -14.64
C SER A 98 1.18 -7.67 -15.61
N ALA A 99 1.88 -7.62 -16.75
CA ALA A 99 1.96 -8.74 -17.69
C ALA A 99 2.67 -9.97 -17.09
N GLU A 100 3.55 -9.75 -16.12
CA GLU A 100 4.31 -10.77 -15.40
C GLU A 100 3.70 -11.10 -14.02
N ALA A 101 2.60 -10.45 -13.64
CA ALA A 101 1.96 -10.66 -12.36
C ALA A 101 1.06 -11.91 -12.41
N ALA A 102 1.28 -12.83 -11.48
CA ALA A 102 0.51 -14.08 -11.43
C ALA A 102 -0.99 -13.82 -11.19
N PRO A 103 -1.89 -14.64 -11.78
CA PRO A 103 -3.31 -14.63 -11.44
C PRO A 103 -3.54 -14.80 -9.93
N GLY A 104 -4.52 -14.09 -9.39
CA GLY A 104 -4.79 -14.03 -7.94
C GLY A 104 -4.00 -12.93 -7.20
N THR A 105 -3.06 -12.25 -7.85
CA THR A 105 -2.44 -11.02 -7.32
C THR A 105 -3.24 -9.79 -7.74
N ILE A 106 -3.16 -8.69 -6.99
CA ILE A 106 -3.91 -7.46 -7.30
C ILE A 106 -3.58 -6.96 -8.71
N ARG A 107 -2.30 -6.99 -9.09
CA ARG A 107 -1.89 -6.54 -10.42
C ARG A 107 -2.27 -7.51 -11.53
N GLY A 108 -2.14 -8.82 -11.28
CA GLY A 108 -2.53 -9.84 -12.25
C GLY A 108 -4.02 -9.83 -12.54
N ASP A 109 -4.85 -9.55 -11.52
CA ASP A 109 -6.31 -9.56 -11.67
C ASP A 109 -6.86 -8.22 -12.18
N PHE A 110 -6.19 -7.10 -11.88
CA PHE A 110 -6.77 -5.78 -12.10
C PHE A 110 -5.94 -4.84 -12.98
N SER A 111 -4.79 -5.22 -13.52
CA SER A 111 -4.02 -4.34 -14.40
C SER A 111 -3.40 -5.08 -15.58
N VAL A 112 -3.11 -4.36 -16.66
CA VAL A 112 -2.58 -4.95 -17.90
C VAL A 112 -1.18 -4.46 -18.21
N HIS A 113 -0.82 -3.24 -17.80
CA HIS A 113 0.42 -2.58 -18.22
C HIS A 113 1.13 -1.91 -17.05
N ILE A 114 2.47 -1.99 -17.03
CA ILE A 114 3.34 -1.45 -15.97
C ILE A 114 3.07 0.03 -15.62
N SER A 115 2.66 0.85 -16.60
CA SER A 115 2.37 2.27 -16.39
C SER A 115 1.05 2.55 -15.66
N ARG A 116 0.16 1.55 -15.54
CA ARG A 116 -1.18 1.62 -14.94
C ARG A 116 -1.44 0.34 -14.13
N ASN A 117 -0.60 0.15 -13.12
CA ASN A 117 -0.57 -1.05 -12.30
C ASN A 117 -1.32 -0.92 -10.96
N VAL A 118 -2.28 0.01 -10.86
CA VAL A 118 -3.32 0.14 -9.81
C VAL A 118 -2.84 0.47 -8.39
N ILE A 119 -1.70 -0.04 -7.94
CA ILE A 119 -1.33 -0.06 -6.53
C ILE A 119 0.18 0.06 -6.31
N HIS A 120 0.55 0.70 -5.20
CA HIS A 120 1.89 0.74 -4.61
C HIS A 120 1.89 0.03 -3.25
N ALA A 121 3.02 -0.57 -2.89
CA ALA A 121 3.34 -0.91 -1.50
C ALA A 121 4.85 -0.84 -1.26
N SER A 122 5.21 -0.45 -0.04
CA SER A 122 6.60 -0.39 0.43
C SER A 122 7.34 -1.71 0.17
N ASP A 123 8.61 -1.63 -0.21
CA ASP A 123 9.42 -2.79 -0.63
C ASP A 123 10.25 -3.42 0.51
N SER A 124 10.40 -2.70 1.62
CA SER A 124 11.25 -3.02 2.76
C SER A 124 10.66 -2.42 4.03
N VAL A 125 11.07 -2.92 5.19
CA VAL A 125 10.59 -2.41 6.50
C VAL A 125 11.08 -0.97 6.70
N GLU A 126 12.32 -0.68 6.34
CA GLU A 126 12.90 0.66 6.40
C GLU A 126 12.21 1.60 5.40
N GLY A 127 11.92 1.09 4.19
CA GLY A 127 11.13 1.82 3.19
C GLY A 127 9.74 2.16 3.72
N ALA A 128 9.05 1.20 4.33
CA ALA A 128 7.75 1.41 4.94
C ALA A 128 7.77 2.48 6.03
N GLN A 129 8.77 2.48 6.91
CA GLN A 129 8.89 3.50 7.95
C GLN A 129 9.03 4.91 7.36
N ARG A 130 9.93 5.08 6.38
CA ARG A 130 10.10 6.37 5.68
C ARG A 130 8.84 6.81 4.97
N GLU A 131 8.22 5.91 4.22
CA GLU A 131 7.00 6.17 3.48
C GLU A 131 5.84 6.54 4.42
N ILE A 132 5.63 5.81 5.52
CA ILE A 132 4.57 6.13 6.48
C ILE A 132 4.79 7.52 7.09
N GLN A 133 6.02 7.87 7.48
CA GLN A 133 6.35 9.19 8.03
C GLN A 133 6.14 10.33 7.02
N LEU A 134 6.42 10.08 5.75
CA LEU A 134 6.19 11.05 4.68
C LEU A 134 4.69 11.28 4.43
N TRP A 135 3.90 10.21 4.45
CA TRP A 135 2.50 10.25 4.04
C TRP A 135 1.52 10.51 5.20
N PHE A 136 1.87 10.20 6.46
CA PHE A 136 0.96 10.30 7.60
C PHE A 136 1.59 11.01 8.79
N GLN A 137 0.83 11.93 9.38
CA GLN A 137 1.10 12.44 10.72
C GLN A 137 0.75 11.37 11.76
N SER A 138 1.42 11.38 12.91
CA SER A 138 1.12 10.42 14.00
C SER A 138 -0.33 10.48 14.47
N SER A 139 -0.99 11.63 14.39
CA SER A 139 -2.42 11.82 14.72
C SER A 139 -3.38 11.16 13.73
N GLU A 140 -2.93 10.86 12.51
CA GLU A 140 -3.70 10.16 11.48
C GLU A 140 -3.61 8.63 11.62
N LEU A 141 -2.77 8.13 12.54
CA LEU A 141 -2.58 6.71 12.81
C LEU A 141 -3.27 6.30 14.11
N VAL A 142 -4.16 5.31 14.02
CA VAL A 142 -4.98 4.85 15.12
C VAL A 142 -4.45 3.53 15.68
N SER A 143 -4.31 3.45 17.00
CA SER A 143 -4.04 2.20 17.71
C SER A 143 -5.35 1.67 18.28
N TRP A 144 -5.74 0.46 17.90
CA TRP A 144 -6.95 -0.18 18.41
C TRP A 144 -6.73 -1.69 18.60
N ALA A 145 -7.50 -2.28 19.51
CA ALA A 145 -7.39 -3.71 19.82
C ALA A 145 -8.10 -4.53 18.73
N ASP A 146 -7.35 -5.31 17.98
CA ASP A 146 -7.92 -6.25 17.02
C ASP A 146 -8.49 -7.46 17.77
N GLY A 147 -9.83 -7.56 17.79
CA GLY A 147 -10.55 -8.67 18.41
C GLY A 147 -10.21 -10.03 17.80
N GLY A 148 -9.68 -10.08 16.57
CA GLY A 148 -9.24 -11.32 15.90
C GLY A 148 -7.93 -11.90 16.43
N GLN A 149 -7.12 -11.11 17.15
CA GLN A 149 -5.83 -11.56 17.72
C GLN A 149 -5.97 -12.06 19.17
N HIS A 150 -7.13 -11.87 19.81
CA HIS A 150 -7.37 -12.25 21.21
C HIS A 150 -7.87 -13.70 21.40
N SER A 151 -8.23 -14.42 20.34
CA SER A 151 -8.87 -15.75 20.47
C SER A 151 -7.92 -16.96 20.46
N SER A 152 -6.61 -16.79 20.24
CA SER A 152 -5.69 -17.94 20.07
C SER A 152 -4.91 -18.33 21.32
N ILE A 153 -5.20 -17.75 22.50
CA ILE A 153 -4.50 -18.08 23.75
C ILE A 153 -5.31 -19.05 24.64
N HIS A 154 -6.53 -19.43 24.24
CA HIS A 154 -7.30 -20.46 24.94
C HIS A 154 -7.97 -21.40 23.96
N SER A 155 -7.31 -22.52 23.61
CA SER A 155 -7.81 -23.90 23.84
C SER A 155 -7.01 -24.96 23.07
N ALA A 156 -6.62 -26.00 23.81
CA ALA A 156 -5.90 -27.25 23.50
C ALA A 156 -4.38 -27.16 23.28
#